data_AF-A0A8C3EF49-F1
#
_entry.id   AF-A0A8C3EF49-F1
#
_cell.length_a   1.000
_cell.length_b   1.000
_cell.length_c   1.000
_cell.angle_alpha   90.00
_cell.angle_beta   90.00
_cell.angle_gamma   90.00
#
_symmetry.space_group_name_H-M   'P 1'
#
loop_
_entity.id
_entity.type
_entity.pdbx_description
1 polymer ?
#
loop_
_entity_poly.entity_id
_entity_poly.type
_entity_poly.pdbx_seq_one_letter_code
_entity_poly.pdbx_strand_id
1 'polypeptide(L)'
;MKTTGSKKYLQLLLFQVALLEPVFCGKILVWPTEGSHWLNMNVILEELIRRGHSFTVLTSNASLFIEPKPNAMKKFEIYNVPFEKDVPESLINGIVNLWLNNRPTTLTFWQFYKEMARLFTGWQEMNKIMCDAVLTNQELLARLQGSGFDLVLSDPATPCGELVALKLGIPFVYSLRFSPAFGLERHCGKIPTPPSYTPAALSELTDRMSFGERVKNFLSYYVQDYTFHSFWGQWDIYHSKILGKSPDMSLLVIQSPSLWPAELGTHQGRKVKGEVSKRFVIVFVIMSLKRHEPPSVRVFCFYAIALGQDQGHPN
;
A
#
# COMPACT_ATOMS: atom_id res chain seq x y z
N MET A 1 5.69 48.16 -45.68
CA MET A 1 6.18 47.54 -44.42
C MET A 1 5.75 46.09 -44.38
N LYS A 2 6.70 45.14 -44.31
CA LYS A 2 6.48 43.69 -44.36
C LYS A 2 5.96 43.19 -43.00
N THR A 3 4.67 42.85 -42.90
CA THR A 3 4.06 42.22 -41.71
C THR A 3 4.09 40.68 -41.75
N THR A 4 4.76 40.09 -42.74
CA THR A 4 4.76 38.64 -43.01
C THR A 4 5.56 37.81 -42.00
N GLY A 5 6.52 38.40 -41.29
CA GLY A 5 7.28 37.70 -40.25
C GLY A 5 6.42 37.38 -39.02
N SER A 6 5.67 38.35 -38.53
CA SER A 6 4.88 38.25 -37.28
C SER A 6 3.83 37.14 -37.32
N LYS A 7 3.12 36.95 -38.45
CA LYS A 7 2.16 35.85 -38.61
C LYS A 7 2.79 34.46 -38.51
N LYS A 8 4.00 34.28 -39.06
CA LYS A 8 4.70 32.98 -39.02
C LYS A 8 5.18 32.64 -37.61
N TYR A 9 5.69 33.63 -36.86
CA TYR A 9 6.06 33.44 -35.46
C TYR A 9 4.83 33.11 -34.60
N LEU A 10 3.71 33.79 -34.82
CA LEU A 10 2.46 33.51 -34.10
C LEU A 10 1.93 32.10 -34.40
N GLN A 11 1.98 31.66 -35.67
CA GLN A 11 1.60 30.31 -36.07
C GLN A 11 2.52 29.24 -35.45
N LEU A 12 3.84 29.49 -35.40
CA LEU A 12 4.79 28.59 -34.77
C LEU A 12 4.56 28.48 -33.26
N LEU A 13 4.23 29.60 -32.60
CA LEU A 13 3.95 29.65 -31.17
C LEU A 13 2.65 28.92 -30.82
N LEU A 14 1.58 29.13 -31.61
CA LEU A 14 0.31 28.40 -31.47
C LEU A 14 0.49 26.89 -31.70
N PHE A 15 1.35 26.51 -32.66
CA PHE A 15 1.69 25.10 -32.90
C PHE A 15 2.47 24.50 -31.72
N GLN A 16 3.42 25.23 -31.14
CA GLN A 16 4.14 24.79 -29.94
C GLN A 16 3.22 24.66 -28.71
N VAL A 17 2.29 25.59 -28.51
CA VAL A 17 1.29 25.51 -27.43
C VAL A 17 0.33 24.35 -27.65
N ALA A 18 -0.06 24.06 -28.89
CA ALA A 18 -0.90 22.90 -29.24
C ALA A 18 -0.17 21.56 -29.06
N LEU A 19 1.16 21.55 -29.09
CA LEU A 19 2.01 20.38 -28.80
C LEU A 19 2.29 20.19 -27.31
N LEU A 20 1.98 21.18 -26.46
CA LEU A 20 2.02 21.01 -25.02
C LEU A 20 0.75 20.28 -24.61
N GLU A 21 0.89 18.99 -24.25
CA GLU A 21 -0.19 18.30 -23.57
C GLU A 21 -0.52 19.05 -22.25
N PRO A 22 -1.80 19.30 -21.94
CA PRO A 22 -2.16 19.89 -20.67
C PRO A 22 -1.71 18.97 -19.52
N VAL A 23 -0.76 19.43 -18.72
CA VAL A 23 -0.39 18.76 -17.47
C VAL A 23 -1.47 19.07 -16.44
N PHE A 24 -2.38 18.11 -16.21
CA PHE A 24 -3.43 18.27 -15.21
C PHE A 24 -2.87 18.03 -13.81
N CYS A 25 -2.81 19.10 -13.01
CA CYS A 25 -2.50 19.05 -11.60
C CYS A 25 -3.71 18.51 -10.81
N GLY A 26 -3.79 17.19 -10.65
CA GLY A 26 -4.86 16.55 -9.88
C GLY A 26 -4.85 16.88 -8.39
N LYS A 27 -6.04 16.95 -7.79
CA LYS A 27 -6.31 17.07 -6.36
C LYS A 27 -6.68 15.70 -5.79
N ILE A 28 -5.84 15.14 -4.94
CA ILE A 28 -5.89 13.74 -4.54
C ILE A 28 -6.21 13.63 -3.05
N LEU A 29 -7.19 12.78 -2.70
CA LEU A 29 -7.49 12.41 -1.33
C LEU A 29 -6.67 11.17 -0.97
N VAL A 30 -5.98 11.18 0.17
CA VAL A 30 -5.14 10.06 0.60
C VAL A 30 -5.79 9.34 1.77
N TRP A 31 -5.99 8.03 1.64
CA TRP A 31 -6.34 7.11 2.73
C TRP A 31 -5.08 6.34 3.15
N PRO A 32 -4.40 6.76 4.24
CA PRO A 32 -3.09 6.24 4.57
C PRO A 32 -3.12 4.97 5.43
N THR A 33 -1.99 4.26 5.46
CA THR A 33 -1.64 3.28 6.49
C THR A 33 -0.41 3.76 7.28
N GLU A 34 -0.37 3.48 8.57
CA GLU A 34 0.72 3.84 9.50
C GLU A 34 2.08 3.18 9.17
N GLY A 35 3.15 3.72 9.76
CA GLY A 35 4.47 3.07 9.78
C GLY A 35 5.19 3.06 8.43
N SER A 36 5.72 1.90 8.03
CA SER A 36 6.50 1.77 6.78
C SER A 36 5.67 2.01 5.52
N HIS A 37 4.38 1.73 5.57
CA HIS A 37 3.44 2.04 4.50
C HIS A 37 3.29 3.55 4.32
N TRP A 38 3.20 4.31 5.41
CA TRP A 38 3.20 5.78 5.34
C TRP A 38 4.49 6.31 4.70
N LEU A 39 5.66 5.77 5.04
CA LEU A 39 6.91 6.18 4.41
C LEU A 39 6.88 5.94 2.89
N ASN A 40 6.38 4.78 2.45
CA ASN A 40 6.23 4.46 1.03
C ASN A 40 5.26 5.44 0.33
N MET A 41 4.08 5.65 0.90
CA MET A 41 3.12 6.61 0.38
C MET A 41 3.71 8.02 0.33
N ASN A 42 4.38 8.46 1.40
CA ASN A 42 4.93 9.79 1.51
C ASN A 42 5.95 10.08 0.39
N VAL A 43 6.80 9.11 0.03
CA VAL A 43 7.71 9.25 -1.11
C VAL A 43 6.96 9.46 -2.42
N ILE A 44 5.86 8.72 -2.65
CA ILE A 44 4.98 8.92 -3.80
C ILE A 44 4.36 10.32 -3.78
N LEU A 45 3.86 10.76 -2.62
CA LEU A 45 3.26 12.09 -2.47
C LEU A 45 4.26 13.20 -2.80
N GLU A 46 5.50 13.14 -2.27
CA GLU A 46 6.50 14.19 -2.50
C GLU A 46 6.87 14.31 -3.99
N GLU A 47 7.01 13.19 -4.71
CA GLU A 47 7.30 13.24 -6.15
C GLU A 47 6.11 13.77 -6.96
N LEU A 48 4.87 13.44 -6.58
CA LEU A 48 3.67 13.97 -7.24
C LEU A 48 3.42 15.45 -6.89
N ILE A 49 3.74 15.89 -5.68
CA ILE A 49 3.75 17.30 -5.29
C ILE A 49 4.70 18.09 -6.19
N ARG A 50 5.90 17.55 -6.44
CA ARG A 50 6.89 18.16 -7.36
C ARG A 50 6.37 18.28 -8.79
N ARG A 51 5.42 17.43 -9.19
CA ARG A 51 4.73 17.47 -10.49
C ARG A 51 3.48 18.34 -10.50
N GLY A 52 3.19 19.02 -9.39
CA GLY A 52 2.08 19.98 -9.28
C GLY A 52 0.79 19.41 -8.71
N HIS A 53 0.74 18.14 -8.32
CA HIS A 53 -0.44 17.56 -7.68
C HIS A 53 -0.60 18.07 -6.24
N SER A 54 -1.85 18.24 -5.81
CA SER A 54 -2.18 18.63 -4.44
C SER A 54 -2.86 17.48 -3.70
N PHE A 55 -2.64 17.40 -2.39
CA PHE A 55 -3.06 16.29 -1.56
C PHE A 55 -3.80 16.76 -0.33
N THR A 56 -4.81 16.01 0.06
CA THR A 56 -5.37 16.03 1.41
C THR A 56 -5.22 14.65 2.01
N VAL A 57 -4.50 14.54 3.12
CA VAL A 57 -4.31 13.28 3.85
C VAL A 57 -5.41 13.15 4.90
N LEU A 58 -6.25 12.12 4.77
CA LEU A 58 -7.31 11.84 5.72
C LEU A 58 -6.74 10.97 6.84
N THR A 59 -6.50 11.56 8.01
CA THR A 59 -5.81 10.89 9.14
C THR A 59 -6.68 10.90 10.39
N SER A 60 -6.55 9.90 11.25
CA SER A 60 -7.30 9.90 12.52
C SER A 60 -6.58 10.73 13.59
N ASN A 61 -7.31 11.16 14.62
CA ASN A 61 -6.73 11.72 15.85
C ASN A 61 -5.83 10.72 16.61
N ALA A 62 -6.05 9.42 16.40
CA ALA A 62 -5.24 8.32 16.96
C ALA A 62 -4.04 7.93 16.08
N SER A 63 -3.68 8.73 15.07
CA SER A 63 -2.51 8.44 14.22
C SER A 63 -1.20 8.48 15.01
N LEU A 64 -0.31 7.55 14.70
CA LEU A 64 0.96 7.35 15.40
C LEU A 64 2.12 8.05 14.71
N PHE A 65 2.33 7.74 13.43
CA PHE A 65 3.52 8.15 12.68
C PHE A 65 3.25 9.22 11.63
N ILE A 66 1.97 9.53 11.37
CA ILE A 66 1.56 10.57 10.42
C ILE A 66 1.46 11.89 11.16
N GLU A 67 2.56 12.64 11.20
CA GLU A 67 2.57 13.99 11.78
C GLU A 67 1.99 15.02 10.78
N PRO A 68 0.91 15.75 11.14
CA PRO A 68 0.37 16.80 10.30
C PRO A 68 1.36 17.95 10.13
N LYS A 69 2.00 18.03 8.96
CA LYS A 69 2.89 19.11 8.56
C LYS A 69 2.34 19.75 7.28
N PRO A 70 1.32 20.62 7.41
CA PRO A 70 0.65 21.18 6.26
C PRO A 70 1.56 22.13 5.47
N ASN A 71 1.41 22.13 4.17
CA ASN A 71 2.01 23.11 3.26
C ASN A 71 1.03 23.44 2.13
N ALA A 72 1.45 24.26 1.16
CA ALA A 72 0.58 24.72 0.08
C ALA A 72 -0.07 23.57 -0.71
N MET A 73 0.66 22.46 -0.91
CA MET A 73 0.25 21.32 -1.74
C MET A 73 -0.17 20.09 -0.92
N LYS A 74 0.03 20.08 0.39
CA LYS A 74 -0.28 18.96 1.29
C LYS A 74 -1.06 19.44 2.49
N LYS A 75 -2.33 19.05 2.56
CA LYS A 75 -3.26 19.33 3.65
C LYS A 75 -3.54 18.06 4.44
N PHE A 76 -4.05 18.24 5.65
CA PHE A 76 -4.47 17.14 6.52
C PHE A 76 -5.91 17.39 6.95
N GLU A 77 -6.75 16.37 6.81
CA GLU A 77 -8.11 16.34 7.34
C GLU A 77 -8.13 15.31 8.47
N ILE A 78 -8.39 15.77 9.70
CA ILE A 78 -8.35 14.91 10.89
C ILE A 78 -9.77 14.47 11.23
N TYR A 79 -10.02 13.16 11.29
CA TYR A 79 -11.27 12.60 11.78
C TYR A 79 -11.10 11.94 13.15
N ASN A 80 -12.15 11.96 13.95
CA ASN A 80 -12.11 11.44 15.32
C ASN A 80 -12.55 9.98 15.34
N VAL A 81 -11.78 9.15 16.06
CA VAL A 81 -12.11 7.75 16.35
C VAL A 81 -12.36 7.57 17.85
N PRO A 82 -13.14 6.56 18.26
CA PRO A 82 -13.48 6.30 19.67
C PRO A 82 -12.38 5.52 20.42
N PHE A 83 -11.12 5.68 20.03
CA PHE A 83 -9.97 5.04 20.67
C PHE A 83 -8.75 5.96 20.63
N GLU A 84 -7.84 5.75 21.57
CA GLU A 84 -6.60 6.51 21.70
C GLU A 84 -5.44 5.82 20.96
N LYS A 85 -4.27 6.44 20.98
CA LYS A 85 -3.05 5.96 20.28
C LYS A 85 -2.52 4.62 20.80
N ASP A 86 -2.89 4.23 22.02
CA ASP A 86 -2.48 2.97 22.64
C ASP A 86 -3.02 1.74 21.88
N VAL A 87 -4.20 1.85 21.26
CA VAL A 87 -4.80 0.76 20.47
C VAL A 87 -4.00 0.43 19.22
N PRO A 88 -3.76 1.36 18.27
CA PRO A 88 -2.94 1.07 17.10
C PRO A 88 -1.50 0.74 17.50
N GLU A 89 -0.96 1.34 18.58
CA GLU A 89 0.40 1.04 19.05
C GLU A 89 0.50 -0.41 19.54
N SER A 90 -0.45 -0.86 20.37
CA SER A 90 -0.51 -2.23 20.88
C SER A 90 -0.65 -3.26 19.76
N LEU A 91 -1.47 -2.98 18.75
CA LEU A 91 -1.64 -3.87 17.59
C LEU A 91 -0.35 -3.96 16.75
N ILE A 92 0.27 -2.83 16.42
CA ILE A 92 1.52 -2.80 15.66
C ILE A 92 2.63 -3.50 16.44
N ASN A 93 2.80 -3.19 17.72
CA ASN A 93 3.79 -3.84 18.58
C ASN A 93 3.52 -5.33 18.72
N GLY A 94 2.26 -5.74 18.83
CA GLY A 94 1.84 -7.15 18.85
C GLY A 94 2.25 -7.88 17.58
N ILE A 95 1.99 -7.28 16.40
CA ILE A 95 2.41 -7.84 15.11
C ILE A 95 3.93 -7.94 15.04
N VAL A 96 4.66 -6.88 15.36
CA VAL A 96 6.13 -6.88 15.35
C VAL A 96 6.69 -7.94 16.29
N ASN A 97 6.16 -8.04 17.51
CA ASN A 97 6.59 -9.03 18.49
C ASN A 97 6.30 -10.46 18.04
N LEU A 98 5.14 -10.71 17.42
CA LEU A 98 4.81 -12.02 16.86
C LEU A 98 5.86 -12.44 15.81
N TRP A 99 6.26 -11.54 14.91
CA TRP A 99 7.23 -11.85 13.86
C TRP A 99 8.66 -11.96 14.39
N LEU A 100 9.06 -11.14 15.37
CA LEU A 100 10.42 -11.14 15.91
C LEU A 100 10.67 -12.28 16.90
N ASN A 101 9.69 -12.56 17.77
CA ASN A 101 9.91 -13.43 18.93
C ASN A 101 9.27 -14.81 18.78
N ASN A 102 8.29 -14.98 17.90
CA ASN A 102 7.50 -16.21 17.81
C ASN A 102 7.75 -16.93 16.48
N ARG A 103 9.02 -17.11 16.09
CA ARG A 103 9.38 -17.87 14.89
C ARG A 103 8.69 -19.25 14.90
N PRO A 104 7.82 -19.56 13.91
CA PRO A 104 7.02 -20.79 13.96
C PRO A 104 7.90 -22.02 13.73
N THR A 105 8.11 -22.78 14.79
CA THR A 105 8.63 -24.15 14.74
C THR A 105 7.47 -25.12 14.50
N THR A 106 7.76 -26.40 14.26
CA THR A 106 6.72 -27.44 14.16
C THR A 106 5.83 -27.50 15.41
N LEU A 107 6.39 -27.26 16.60
CA LEU A 107 5.67 -27.29 17.88
C LEU A 107 4.89 -26.00 18.16
N THR A 108 5.41 -24.84 17.71
CA THR A 108 4.80 -23.53 17.97
C THR A 108 3.91 -23.03 16.83
N PHE A 109 3.80 -23.80 15.74
CA PHE A 109 3.02 -23.46 14.55
C PHE A 109 1.59 -23.04 14.89
N TRP A 110 0.87 -23.85 15.67
CA TRP A 110 -0.53 -23.55 16.01
C TRP A 110 -0.68 -22.30 16.88
N GLN A 111 0.21 -22.12 17.86
CA GLN A 111 0.20 -20.94 18.74
C GLN A 111 0.47 -19.67 17.93
N PHE A 112 1.42 -19.72 16.99
CA PHE A 112 1.73 -18.61 16.09
C PHE A 112 0.52 -18.20 15.24
N TYR A 113 -0.15 -19.16 14.58
CA TYR A 113 -1.35 -18.85 13.79
C TYR A 113 -2.53 -18.39 14.63
N LYS A 114 -2.67 -18.89 15.87
CA LYS A 114 -3.69 -18.41 16.82
C LYS A 114 -3.47 -16.95 17.20
N GLU A 115 -2.25 -16.57 17.58
CA GLU A 115 -1.92 -15.18 17.91
C GLU A 115 -1.98 -14.27 16.68
N MET A 116 -1.54 -14.76 15.52
CA MET A 116 -1.73 -14.06 14.24
C MET A 116 -3.21 -13.76 14.00
N ALA A 117 -4.08 -14.77 14.09
CA ALA A 117 -5.51 -14.58 13.89
C ALA A 117 -6.09 -13.55 14.86
N ARG A 118 -5.71 -13.60 16.15
CA ARG A 118 -6.15 -12.62 17.16
C ARG A 118 -5.75 -11.19 16.79
N LEU A 119 -4.49 -10.97 16.41
CA LEU A 119 -3.99 -9.64 16.03
C LEU A 119 -4.63 -9.14 14.74
N PHE A 120 -4.80 -10.01 13.74
CA PHE A 120 -5.46 -9.66 12.49
C PHE A 120 -6.94 -9.28 12.71
N THR A 121 -7.66 -10.01 13.55
CA THR A 121 -9.05 -9.67 13.93
C THR A 121 -9.11 -8.29 14.58
N GLY A 122 -8.22 -8.00 15.54
CA GLY A 122 -8.15 -6.67 16.17
C GLY A 122 -7.83 -5.56 15.16
N TRP A 123 -6.92 -5.81 14.22
CA TRP A 123 -6.62 -4.88 13.12
C TRP A 123 -7.85 -4.64 12.23
N GLN A 124 -8.65 -5.67 11.95
CA GLN A 124 -9.87 -5.52 11.15
C GLN A 124 -10.96 -4.74 11.85
N GLU A 125 -11.17 -5.02 13.14
CA GLU A 125 -12.14 -4.29 13.95
C GLU A 125 -11.75 -2.80 14.04
N MET A 126 -10.47 -2.51 14.28
CA MET A 126 -9.96 -1.13 14.27
C MET A 126 -10.19 -0.44 12.91
N ASN A 127 -9.85 -1.09 11.79
CA ASN A 127 -10.07 -0.52 10.46
C ASN A 127 -11.56 -0.26 10.16
N LYS A 128 -12.46 -1.16 10.58
CA LYS A 128 -13.90 -0.96 10.43
C LYS A 128 -14.39 0.25 11.25
N ILE A 129 -13.90 0.42 12.48
CA ILE A 129 -14.21 1.59 13.32
C ILE A 129 -13.70 2.88 12.65
N MET A 130 -12.47 2.88 12.13
CA MET A 130 -11.92 4.01 11.39
C MET A 130 -12.75 4.34 10.15
N CYS A 131 -13.20 3.31 9.43
CA CYS A 131 -14.04 3.46 8.26
C CYS A 131 -15.42 4.03 8.62
N ASP A 132 -16.07 3.50 9.65
CA ASP A 132 -17.35 4.00 10.16
C ASP A 132 -17.25 5.46 10.60
N ALA A 133 -16.17 5.87 11.26
CA ALA A 133 -15.95 7.26 11.68
C ALA A 133 -15.97 8.27 10.52
N VAL A 134 -15.55 7.84 9.32
CA VAL A 134 -15.60 8.65 8.10
C VAL A 134 -16.92 8.49 7.36
N LEU A 135 -17.36 7.25 7.12
CA LEU A 135 -18.51 6.96 6.26
C LEU A 135 -19.87 7.34 6.90
N THR A 136 -19.95 7.38 8.23
CA THR A 136 -21.15 7.81 8.94
C THR A 136 -21.21 9.32 9.15
N ASN A 137 -20.09 10.03 9.04
CA ASN A 137 -19.99 11.47 9.23
C ASN A 137 -20.39 12.21 7.95
N GLN A 138 -21.68 12.57 7.86
CA GLN A 138 -22.25 13.26 6.70
C GLN A 138 -21.62 14.64 6.44
N GLU A 139 -21.25 15.36 7.50
CA GLU A 139 -20.61 16.68 7.37
C GLU A 139 -19.22 16.53 6.74
N LEU A 140 -18.42 15.59 7.23
CA LEU A 140 -17.10 15.28 6.66
C LEU A 140 -17.22 14.85 5.19
N LEU A 141 -18.12 13.91 4.88
CA LEU A 141 -18.33 13.47 3.50
C LEU A 141 -18.75 14.62 2.59
N ALA A 142 -19.66 15.50 3.03
CA ALA A 142 -20.08 16.67 2.27
C ALA A 142 -18.91 17.65 2.04
N ARG A 143 -18.05 17.88 3.03
CA ARG A 143 -16.83 18.70 2.87
C ARG A 143 -15.83 18.07 1.89
N LEU A 144 -15.63 16.76 1.97
CA LEU A 144 -14.76 16.02 1.06
C LEU A 144 -15.30 16.07 -0.37
N GLN A 145 -16.60 15.89 -0.57
CA GLN A 145 -17.25 15.98 -1.87
C GLN A 145 -17.19 17.40 -2.45
N GLY A 146 -17.51 18.42 -1.64
CA GLY A 146 -17.44 19.83 -2.04
C GLY A 146 -16.02 20.32 -2.31
N SER A 147 -15.01 19.58 -1.85
CA SER A 147 -13.61 19.87 -2.15
C SER A 147 -13.22 19.50 -3.60
N GLY A 148 -13.98 18.66 -4.30
CA GLY A 148 -13.70 18.31 -5.70
C GLY A 148 -12.38 17.57 -5.89
N PHE A 149 -12.20 16.42 -5.24
CA PHE A 149 -11.05 15.54 -5.46
C PHE A 149 -11.20 14.77 -6.78
N ASP A 150 -10.10 14.53 -7.49
CA ASP A 150 -10.07 13.79 -8.74
C ASP A 150 -9.88 12.28 -8.54
N LEU A 151 -9.24 11.89 -7.42
CA LEU A 151 -8.82 10.52 -7.15
C LEU A 151 -8.65 10.28 -5.65
N VAL A 152 -8.95 9.07 -5.20
CA VAL A 152 -8.48 8.55 -3.89
C VAL A 152 -7.23 7.67 -4.08
N LEU A 153 -6.13 8.03 -3.43
CA LEU A 153 -4.95 7.17 -3.28
C LEU A 153 -5.02 6.45 -1.93
N SER A 154 -5.08 5.12 -1.95
CA SER A 154 -5.24 4.30 -0.76
C SER A 154 -4.11 3.28 -0.62
N ASP A 155 -3.83 2.82 0.60
CA ASP A 155 -2.95 1.69 0.85
C ASP A 155 -3.77 0.43 1.18
N PRO A 156 -3.51 -0.71 0.52
CA PRO A 156 -4.32 -1.92 0.70
C PRO A 156 -4.17 -2.57 2.09
N ALA A 157 -3.24 -2.14 2.93
CA ALA A 157 -3.08 -2.67 4.29
C ALA A 157 -4.12 -2.16 5.31
N THR A 158 -4.77 -1.02 5.03
CA THR A 158 -5.90 -0.49 5.80
C THR A 158 -7.10 -0.26 4.87
N PRO A 159 -7.97 -1.27 4.67
CA PRO A 159 -9.12 -1.16 3.78
C PRO A 159 -10.09 -0.05 4.23
N CYS A 160 -10.77 0.58 3.27
CA CYS A 160 -11.86 1.57 3.38
C CYS A 160 -11.71 2.67 2.31
N GLY A 161 -10.51 2.93 1.80
CA GLY A 161 -10.28 3.97 0.79
C GLY A 161 -11.16 3.79 -0.46
N GLU A 162 -11.39 2.55 -0.85
CA GLU A 162 -12.33 2.16 -1.90
C GLU A 162 -13.78 2.54 -1.57
N LEU A 163 -14.24 2.36 -0.33
CA LEU A 163 -15.59 2.75 0.10
C LEU A 163 -15.75 4.26 0.17
N VAL A 164 -14.71 4.97 0.61
CA VAL A 164 -14.68 6.45 0.60
C VAL A 164 -14.79 6.94 -0.84
N ALA A 165 -14.00 6.40 -1.77
CA ALA A 165 -14.07 6.75 -3.18
C ALA A 165 -15.46 6.50 -3.79
N LEU A 166 -16.07 5.35 -3.48
CA LEU A 166 -17.43 5.01 -3.91
C LEU A 166 -18.48 5.98 -3.38
N LYS A 167 -18.38 6.43 -2.13
CA LYS A 167 -19.29 7.43 -1.56
C LYS A 167 -19.09 8.82 -2.18
N LEU A 168 -17.85 9.17 -2.54
CA LEU A 168 -17.52 10.43 -3.20
C LEU A 168 -17.81 10.43 -4.71
N GLY A 169 -17.97 9.25 -5.32
CA GLY A 169 -18.23 9.10 -6.76
C GLY A 169 -17.00 9.35 -7.62
N ILE A 170 -15.80 9.08 -7.11
CA ILE A 170 -14.51 9.35 -7.76
C ILE A 170 -13.69 8.06 -7.91
N PRO A 171 -12.75 7.96 -8.87
CA PRO A 171 -11.89 6.80 -8.99
C PRO A 171 -10.98 6.64 -7.76
N PHE A 172 -10.44 5.43 -7.58
CA PHE A 172 -9.42 5.15 -6.58
C PHE A 172 -8.27 4.31 -7.15
N VAL A 173 -7.11 4.42 -6.52
CA VAL A 173 -5.87 3.74 -6.89
C VAL A 173 -5.17 3.28 -5.61
N TYR A 174 -4.63 2.06 -5.62
CA TYR A 174 -3.77 1.58 -4.54
C TYR A 174 -2.30 2.01 -4.73
N SER A 175 -1.65 2.38 -3.63
CA SER A 175 -0.25 2.80 -3.55
C SER A 175 0.74 1.65 -3.78
N LEU A 176 0.34 0.41 -3.50
CA LEU A 176 1.11 -0.79 -3.81
C LEU A 176 0.22 -1.96 -4.21
N ARG A 177 0.81 -2.90 -4.96
CA ARG A 177 0.16 -4.17 -5.28
C ARG A 177 0.48 -5.19 -4.19
N PHE A 178 -0.44 -5.32 -3.26
CA PHE A 178 -0.29 -6.22 -2.12
C PHE A 178 -1.63 -6.83 -1.75
N SER A 179 -1.62 -8.14 -1.59
CA SER A 179 -2.61 -8.82 -0.77
C SER A 179 -1.92 -9.74 0.23
N PRO A 180 -2.56 -9.95 1.40
CA PRO A 180 -2.04 -10.91 2.37
C PRO A 180 -1.82 -12.31 1.76
N ALA A 181 -0.65 -12.89 2.04
CA ALA A 181 -0.13 -14.12 1.42
C ALA A 181 -0.27 -14.22 -0.11
N PHE A 182 -0.18 -13.08 -0.79
CA PHE A 182 -0.23 -13.03 -2.25
C PHE A 182 -1.53 -13.64 -2.82
N GLY A 183 -2.61 -13.69 -2.02
CA GLY A 183 -3.84 -14.40 -2.35
C GLY A 183 -4.52 -13.86 -3.61
N LEU A 184 -4.78 -12.55 -3.67
CA LEU A 184 -5.42 -11.93 -4.84
C LEU A 184 -4.58 -12.09 -6.09
N GLU A 185 -3.26 -11.97 -5.98
CA GLU A 185 -2.34 -12.10 -7.10
C GLU A 185 -2.35 -13.52 -7.68
N ARG A 186 -2.48 -14.54 -6.83
CA ARG A 186 -2.57 -15.95 -7.24
C ARG A 186 -3.93 -16.29 -7.82
N HIS A 187 -5.00 -15.97 -7.08
CA HIS A 187 -6.34 -16.44 -7.38
C HIS A 187 -7.02 -15.60 -8.47
N CYS A 188 -6.87 -14.28 -8.38
CA CYS A 188 -7.51 -13.32 -9.27
C CYS A 188 -6.57 -12.88 -10.39
N GLY A 189 -5.32 -12.54 -10.05
CA GLY A 189 -4.28 -12.15 -11.00
C GLY A 189 -3.72 -13.31 -11.84
N LYS A 190 -4.12 -14.55 -11.53
CA LYS A 190 -3.70 -15.79 -12.21
C LYS A 190 -2.18 -15.95 -12.28
N ILE A 191 -1.45 -15.42 -11.32
CA ILE A 191 0.01 -15.55 -11.28
C ILE A 191 0.36 -16.96 -10.81
N PRO A 192 1.06 -17.77 -11.64
CA PRO A 192 1.40 -19.13 -11.28
C PRO A 192 2.39 -19.14 -10.10
N THR A 193 2.00 -19.83 -9.03
CA THR A 193 2.76 -19.92 -7.77
C THR A 193 2.67 -21.34 -7.20
N PRO A 194 3.21 -22.33 -7.91
CA PRO A 194 3.09 -23.72 -7.49
C PRO A 194 3.78 -23.94 -6.14
N PRO A 195 3.04 -24.44 -5.11
CA PRO A 195 3.59 -24.61 -3.77
C PRO A 195 4.73 -25.63 -3.68
N SER A 196 4.99 -26.39 -4.75
CA SER A 196 6.11 -27.33 -4.78
C SER A 196 7.45 -26.60 -4.78
N TYR A 197 7.59 -25.41 -5.37
CA TYR A 197 8.87 -24.68 -5.44
C TYR A 197 8.77 -23.18 -5.18
N THR A 198 7.57 -22.61 -5.08
CA THR A 198 7.38 -21.23 -4.60
C THR A 198 7.16 -21.25 -3.09
N PRO A 199 8.05 -20.65 -2.27
CA PRO A 199 7.86 -20.61 -0.82
C PRO A 199 6.64 -19.75 -0.47
N ALA A 200 5.81 -20.22 0.45
CA ALA A 200 4.67 -19.50 0.97
C ALA A 200 5.15 -18.18 1.60
N ALA A 201 4.30 -17.15 1.51
CA ALA A 201 4.66 -15.84 2.03
C ALA A 201 5.03 -15.95 3.52
N LEU A 202 6.16 -15.34 3.88
CA LEU A 202 6.68 -15.30 5.25
C LEU A 202 6.99 -16.68 5.86
N SER A 203 7.16 -17.72 5.03
CA SER A 203 7.53 -19.07 5.50
C SER A 203 9.04 -19.24 5.78
N GLU A 204 9.87 -18.29 5.35
CA GLU A 204 11.34 -18.35 5.33
C GLU A 204 11.93 -19.52 4.51
N LEU A 205 11.09 -20.26 3.80
CA LEU A 205 11.54 -21.29 2.88
C LEU A 205 12.17 -20.65 1.63
N THR A 206 13.02 -21.41 0.95
CA THR A 206 13.65 -21.00 -0.31
C THR A 206 13.00 -21.74 -1.49
N ASP A 207 13.42 -21.41 -2.72
CA ASP A 207 13.06 -22.19 -3.92
C ASP A 207 13.61 -23.62 -3.89
N ARG A 208 14.61 -23.88 -3.02
CA ARG A 208 15.17 -25.21 -2.74
C ARG A 208 14.59 -25.77 -1.45
N MET A 209 13.64 -26.68 -1.59
CA MET A 209 12.98 -27.38 -0.47
C MET A 209 13.16 -28.89 -0.57
N SER A 210 13.44 -29.54 0.56
CA SER A 210 13.31 -30.99 0.77
C SER A 210 11.85 -31.43 0.67
N PHE A 211 11.59 -32.74 0.62
CA PHE A 211 10.23 -33.27 0.56
C PHE A 211 9.37 -32.80 1.75
N GLY A 212 9.90 -32.87 2.98
CA GLY A 212 9.18 -32.42 4.18
C GLY A 212 8.89 -30.91 4.19
N GLU A 213 9.83 -30.09 3.72
CA GLU A 213 9.62 -28.65 3.56
C GLU A 213 8.55 -28.34 2.52
N ARG A 214 8.46 -29.12 1.42
CA ARG A 214 7.38 -28.97 0.44
C ARG A 214 6.01 -29.31 1.01
N VAL A 215 5.92 -30.35 1.84
CA VAL A 215 4.67 -30.69 2.56
C VAL A 215 4.29 -29.56 3.51
N LYS A 216 5.24 -29.04 4.30
CA LYS A 216 5.02 -27.87 5.16
C LYS A 216 4.55 -26.66 4.36
N ASN A 217 5.22 -26.38 3.25
CA ASN A 217 4.91 -25.25 2.37
C ASN A 217 3.49 -25.36 1.81
N PHE A 218 3.12 -26.53 1.29
CA PHE A 218 1.79 -26.82 0.81
C PHE A 218 0.73 -26.56 1.89
N LEU A 219 0.92 -27.10 3.10
CA LEU A 219 0.01 -26.84 4.23
C LEU A 219 -0.07 -25.34 4.59
N SER A 220 1.06 -24.62 4.56
CA SER A 220 1.08 -23.17 4.79
C SER A 220 0.22 -22.41 3.78
N TYR A 221 0.25 -22.77 2.49
CA TYR A 221 -0.63 -22.18 1.48
C TYR A 221 -2.11 -22.37 1.83
N TYR A 222 -2.54 -23.58 2.22
CA TYR A 222 -3.93 -23.84 2.60
C TYR A 222 -4.36 -23.03 3.82
N VAL A 223 -3.53 -22.99 4.86
CA VAL A 223 -3.84 -22.21 6.08
C VAL A 223 -3.94 -20.72 5.76
N GLN A 224 -3.02 -20.20 4.94
CA GLN A 224 -3.03 -18.80 4.50
C GLN A 224 -4.28 -18.52 3.66
N ASP A 225 -4.59 -19.34 2.67
CA ASP A 225 -5.77 -19.17 1.81
C ASP A 225 -7.06 -19.19 2.62
N TYR A 226 -7.22 -20.13 3.56
CA TYR A 226 -8.38 -20.16 4.45
C TYR A 226 -8.50 -18.91 5.33
N THR A 227 -7.38 -18.48 5.92
CA THR A 227 -7.33 -17.30 6.79
C THR A 227 -7.71 -16.03 6.02
N PHE A 228 -7.13 -15.84 4.83
CA PHE A 228 -7.37 -14.63 4.04
C PHE A 228 -8.70 -14.65 3.30
N HIS A 229 -9.21 -15.82 2.91
CA HIS A 229 -10.58 -15.92 2.42
C HIS A 229 -11.58 -15.50 3.51
N SER A 230 -11.37 -15.95 4.74
CA SER A 230 -12.19 -15.53 5.88
C SER A 230 -12.10 -14.03 6.15
N PHE A 231 -10.89 -13.46 6.06
CA PHE A 231 -10.64 -12.02 6.16
C PHE A 231 -11.43 -11.23 5.13
N TRP A 232 -11.33 -11.60 3.85
CA TRP A 232 -12.00 -10.87 2.78
C TRP A 232 -13.51 -11.04 2.84
N GLY A 233 -14.01 -12.22 3.21
CA GLY A 233 -15.45 -12.43 3.45
C GLY A 233 -16.02 -11.52 4.54
N GLN A 234 -15.24 -11.20 5.58
CA GLN A 234 -15.65 -10.23 6.61
C GLN A 234 -15.75 -8.79 6.06
N TRP A 235 -14.91 -8.44 5.08
CA TRP A 235 -15.02 -7.17 4.37
C TRP A 235 -16.14 -7.16 3.36
N ASP A 236 -16.40 -8.25 2.65
CA ASP A 236 -17.53 -8.36 1.72
C ASP A 236 -18.87 -8.10 2.44
N ILE A 237 -19.04 -8.70 3.62
CA ILE A 237 -20.21 -8.47 4.49
C ILE A 237 -20.30 -6.98 4.88
N TYR A 238 -19.18 -6.40 5.31
CA TYR A 238 -19.13 -4.98 5.71
C TYR A 238 -19.44 -4.04 4.54
N HIS A 239 -18.83 -4.25 3.37
CA HIS A 239 -19.11 -3.50 2.14
C HIS A 239 -20.59 -3.60 1.76
N SER A 240 -21.15 -4.80 1.81
CA SER A 240 -22.57 -5.04 1.52
C SER A 240 -23.48 -4.25 2.45
N LYS A 241 -23.14 -4.18 3.74
CA LYS A 241 -23.86 -3.39 4.75
C LYS A 241 -23.80 -1.88 4.43
N ILE A 242 -22.62 -1.36 4.07
CA ILE A 242 -22.42 0.08 3.81
C ILE A 242 -23.07 0.53 2.50
N LEU A 243 -23.07 -0.33 1.48
CA LEU A 243 -23.55 -0.02 0.13
C LEU A 243 -25.01 -0.44 -0.11
N GLY A 244 -25.60 -1.25 0.77
CA GLY A 244 -26.97 -1.76 0.63
C GLY A 244 -27.17 -2.75 -0.52
N LYS A 245 -26.08 -3.22 -1.13
CA LYS A 245 -26.04 -4.21 -2.22
C LYS A 245 -24.74 -5.00 -2.08
N SER A 246 -24.71 -6.27 -2.50
CA SER A 246 -23.49 -7.09 -2.44
C SER A 246 -22.51 -6.68 -3.54
N PRO A 247 -21.36 -6.06 -3.22
CA PRO A 247 -20.27 -5.92 -4.16
C PRO A 247 -19.31 -7.09 -3.91
N ASP A 248 -18.81 -7.68 -4.99
CA ASP A 248 -17.66 -8.56 -4.87
C ASP A 248 -16.41 -7.68 -4.69
N MET A 249 -15.84 -7.65 -3.48
CA MET A 249 -14.66 -6.83 -3.18
C MET A 249 -13.47 -7.26 -4.03
N SER A 250 -13.41 -8.54 -4.43
CA SER A 250 -12.37 -9.02 -5.34
C SER A 250 -12.46 -8.32 -6.69
N LEU A 251 -13.67 -8.07 -7.22
CA LEU A 251 -13.87 -7.32 -8.46
C LEU A 251 -13.41 -5.85 -8.33
N LEU A 252 -13.70 -5.20 -7.20
CA LEU A 252 -13.26 -3.81 -6.96
C LEU A 252 -11.73 -3.70 -6.90
N VAL A 253 -11.05 -4.63 -6.21
CA VAL A 253 -9.58 -4.61 -6.10
C VAL A 253 -8.91 -5.02 -7.41
N ILE A 254 -9.45 -6.01 -8.14
CA ILE A 254 -8.93 -6.42 -9.45
C ILE A 254 -9.06 -5.31 -10.50
N GLN A 255 -10.16 -4.56 -10.48
CA GLN A 255 -10.40 -3.47 -11.43
C GLN A 255 -9.65 -2.19 -11.07
N SER A 256 -9.12 -2.06 -9.84
CA SER A 256 -8.33 -0.91 -9.45
C SER A 256 -6.99 -0.90 -10.20
N PRO A 257 -6.68 0.17 -10.95
CA PRO A 257 -5.31 0.36 -11.41
C PRO A 257 -4.45 0.62 -10.17
N SER A 258 -3.39 -0.16 -9.97
CA SER A 258 -2.33 0.26 -9.07
C SER A 258 -1.49 1.34 -9.78
N LEU A 259 -0.78 2.20 -9.05
CA LEU A 259 0.19 3.13 -9.65
C LEU A 259 1.31 2.45 -10.46
N TRP A 260 1.32 1.11 -10.52
CA TRP A 260 2.33 0.33 -11.20
C TRP A 260 1.81 -0.29 -12.50
N PRO A 261 1.78 0.52 -13.57
CA PRO A 261 2.45 0.13 -14.81
C PRO A 261 3.10 1.34 -15.52
N ALA A 262 4.39 1.60 -15.26
CA ALA A 262 5.20 2.47 -16.11
C ALA A 262 6.68 2.04 -16.03
N GLU A 263 7.30 1.83 -17.19
CA GLU A 263 8.73 1.55 -17.34
C GLU A 263 9.57 2.69 -16.72
N LEU A 264 10.12 2.48 -15.53
CA LEU A 264 11.16 3.34 -14.98
C LEU A 264 12.52 2.84 -15.48
N GLY A 265 13.11 3.62 -16.40
CA GLY A 265 14.42 3.41 -16.99
C GLY A 265 15.53 3.25 -15.95
N THR A 266 16.49 2.39 -16.29
CA THR A 266 17.65 2.00 -15.49
C THR A 266 18.61 3.16 -15.23
N HIS A 267 18.93 3.45 -13.96
CA HIS A 267 20.17 4.14 -13.58
C HIS A 267 21.01 3.30 -12.61
N GLN A 268 22.32 3.30 -12.88
CA GLN A 268 23.37 2.40 -12.39
C GLN A 268 23.79 2.74 -10.95
N GLY A 269 23.89 1.72 -10.08
CA GLY A 269 24.22 1.88 -8.66
C GLY A 269 25.71 2.09 -8.34
N ARG A 270 25.98 2.74 -7.19
CA ARG A 270 27.27 2.73 -6.47
C ARG A 270 27.10 2.04 -5.12
N LYS A 271 28.08 1.20 -4.75
CA LYS A 271 28.19 0.51 -3.45
C LYS A 271 28.88 1.40 -2.42
N VAL A 272 28.43 1.36 -1.16
CA VAL A 272 29.19 1.82 0.01
C VAL A 272 29.14 0.70 1.07
N LYS A 273 30.30 0.40 1.69
CA LYS A 273 30.48 -0.56 2.80
C LYS A 273 30.51 0.21 4.14
N GLY A 274 29.92 -0.34 5.20
CA GLY A 274 30.05 0.11 6.60
C GLY A 274 29.42 -0.87 7.61
N GLU A 275 30.05 -1.05 8.77
CA GLU A 275 29.72 -1.96 9.89
C GLU A 275 28.46 -1.56 10.68
N VAL A 276 27.85 -2.52 11.39
CA VAL A 276 26.47 -2.45 11.93
C VAL A 276 26.42 -2.39 13.47
N SER A 277 25.73 -1.38 14.01
CA SER A 277 25.20 -1.33 15.38
C SER A 277 23.65 -1.28 15.36
N LYS A 278 23.01 -1.81 16.42
CA LYS A 278 21.62 -2.32 16.43
C LYS A 278 20.54 -1.27 16.77
N ARG A 279 19.73 -0.88 15.78
CA ARG A 279 18.30 -0.46 15.90
C ARG A 279 17.58 -0.81 14.59
N PHE A 280 16.42 -1.49 14.64
CA PHE A 280 15.74 -2.03 13.45
C PHE A 280 14.57 -1.15 12.99
N VAL A 281 14.54 -0.83 11.69
CA VAL A 281 13.39 -0.26 10.98
C VAL A 281 12.95 -1.30 9.95
N ILE A 282 11.66 -1.64 9.88
CA ILE A 282 11.13 -2.48 8.78
C ILE A 282 11.03 -1.60 7.54
N VAL A 283 12.09 -1.61 6.72
CA VAL A 283 12.15 -0.90 5.45
C VAL A 283 12.00 -1.92 4.31
N PHE A 284 11.00 -1.73 3.45
CA PHE A 284 10.93 -2.46 2.19
C PHE A 284 11.95 -1.85 1.21
N VAL A 285 13.19 -2.36 1.19
CA VAL A 285 14.25 -1.89 0.27
C VAL A 285 14.29 -2.76 -0.99
N ILE A 286 14.32 -2.11 -2.15
CA ILE A 286 14.45 -2.73 -3.47
C ILE A 286 15.93 -3.02 -3.74
N MET A 287 16.31 -4.29 -3.94
CA MET A 287 17.61 -4.65 -4.51
C MET A 287 17.45 -5.52 -5.76
N SER A 288 18.00 -5.05 -6.87
CA SER A 288 18.08 -5.80 -8.13
C SER A 288 19.23 -6.81 -8.07
N LEU A 289 18.91 -8.10 -8.05
CA LEU A 289 19.90 -9.16 -8.32
C LEU A 289 19.94 -9.43 -9.82
N LYS A 290 21.07 -9.07 -10.44
CA LYS A 290 21.36 -9.33 -11.85
C LYS A 290 21.63 -10.83 -12.03
N ARG A 291 20.74 -11.56 -12.72
CA ARG A 291 21.08 -12.82 -13.40
C ARG A 291 20.57 -12.77 -14.84
N HIS A 292 21.47 -13.15 -15.74
CA HIS A 292 21.29 -13.22 -17.18
C HIS A 292 20.30 -14.35 -17.53
N GLU A 293 19.16 -14.04 -18.13
CA GLU A 293 18.28 -14.96 -18.90
C GLU A 293 17.18 -14.17 -19.69
N PRO A 294 16.51 -14.77 -20.70
CA PRO A 294 16.01 -14.12 -21.94
C PRO A 294 14.71 -13.29 -21.80
N PRO A 295 14.33 -12.49 -22.83
CA PRO A 295 13.53 -11.26 -22.69
C PRO A 295 12.01 -11.47 -22.78
N SER A 296 11.45 -12.46 -22.09
CA SER A 296 10.00 -12.59 -21.94
C SER A 296 9.65 -12.97 -20.51
N VAL A 297 8.97 -12.05 -19.83
CA VAL A 297 8.53 -12.12 -18.42
C VAL A 297 9.64 -11.83 -17.40
N ARG A 298 9.80 -10.54 -17.05
CA ARG A 298 10.53 -10.15 -15.83
C ARG A 298 9.55 -10.19 -14.66
N VAL A 299 9.66 -11.21 -13.81
CA VAL A 299 9.00 -11.26 -12.51
C VAL A 299 9.94 -10.65 -11.47
N PHE A 300 9.49 -9.62 -10.74
CA PHE A 300 10.21 -9.11 -9.57
C PHE A 300 9.71 -9.83 -8.31
N CYS A 301 10.60 -10.55 -7.64
CA CYS A 301 10.35 -11.10 -6.30
C CYS A 301 10.71 -10.06 -5.23
N PHE A 302 9.84 -9.86 -4.25
CA PHE A 302 10.08 -9.02 -3.08
C PHE A 302 10.56 -9.88 -1.90
N TYR A 303 11.66 -9.48 -1.27
CA TYR A 303 12.08 -9.98 0.03
C TYR A 303 11.83 -8.90 1.09
N ALA A 304 11.32 -9.30 2.25
CA ALA A 304 11.46 -8.51 3.46
C ALA A 304 12.92 -8.59 3.92
N ILE A 305 13.62 -7.46 4.04
CA ILE A 305 14.95 -7.40 4.67
C ILE A 305 14.85 -6.42 5.84
N ALA A 306 15.15 -6.90 7.05
CA ALA A 306 15.37 -6.04 8.21
C ALA A 306 16.69 -5.29 8.01
N LEU A 307 16.65 -3.95 7.91
CA LEU A 307 17.85 -3.12 7.85
C LEU A 307 17.85 -2.14 9.03
N GLY A 308 18.98 -2.08 9.73
CA GLY A 308 19.18 -1.13 10.82
C GLY A 308 19.62 0.24 10.31
N GLN A 309 19.18 1.30 10.98
CA GLN A 309 19.66 2.68 10.73
C GLN A 309 20.56 3.14 11.89
N ASP A 310 21.69 3.73 11.52
CA ASP A 310 22.64 4.38 12.39
C ASP A 310 22.20 5.85 12.60
N GLN A 311 22.06 6.29 13.85
CA GLN A 311 21.93 7.73 14.14
C GLN A 311 23.30 8.24 14.57
N GLY A 312 23.90 9.09 13.73
CA GLY A 312 25.07 9.86 14.10
C GLY A 312 24.76 10.71 15.34
N HIS A 313 25.56 10.54 16.39
CA HIS A 313 25.59 11.47 17.51
C HIS A 313 26.04 12.85 17.00
N PRO A 314 25.41 13.95 17.45
CA PRO A 314 26.01 15.27 17.31
C PRO A 314 27.24 15.32 18.23
N ASN A 315 28.40 15.65 17.66
CA ASN A 315 29.56 16.12 18.42
C ASN A 315 29.25 17.47 19.07
#